data_AF-A0A2V9VWN3-F1
#
_entry.id   AF-A0A2V9VWN3-F1
#
_cell.length_a   1.000
_cell.length_b   1.000
_cell.length_c   1.000
_cell.angle_alpha   90.00
_cell.angle_beta   90.00
_cell.angle_gamma   90.00
#
_symmetry.space_group_name_H-M   'P 1'
#
loop_
_entity.id
_entity.type
_entity.pdbx_description
1 polymer ?
#
loop_
_entity_poly.entity_id
_entity_poly.type
_entity_poly.pdbx_seq_one_letter_code
_entity_poly.pdbx_strand_id
1 'polypeptide(L)'
;MRRILSVVLIALLTMAPLSPAQSGVGSGQHKIQHILLISIDGMHAVDFLNCSRGTAGVNNGEPYCPNLAALANRGVDYLAASTSKPSDSFPGLMNIITGATPRTMGVYYDVAYDRSLDGPATTTGNGNPAAPCDATKPPTGYTTEYEEGIDFDQTLLNGGAPGASLTDGGIASIDTSKLDRDPKKGCAPVLPQDFVRTNTVFGIIHAAGGYTAWSDKHPAYSSVAGPGGKLDDFYSPEINSNVVPLPGVRTPAGASCATVRDPNSDLTAWTNSFENIQCYDTLKVHAILNEIAGKNHLGTAKTKTPTIFGMNFQAVSVGQKLIENGVKGGYLDAAGTPGPSLFGEIQFVDQSIGEMTRKIHDRGLRESALIIITAKHGQSPVDPHAYDAVPGKTNNGLSPATLISNQLHAAMP
;
A
#
# COMPACT_ATOMS: atom_id res chain seq x y z
N MET A 1 -32.34 -12.68 66.35
CA MET A 1 -32.66 -12.69 64.90
C MET A 1 -31.89 -11.56 64.25
N ARG A 2 -30.77 -11.86 63.56
CA ARG A 2 -30.60 -11.68 62.10
C ARG A 2 -30.92 -10.24 61.65
N ARG A 3 -29.93 -9.37 61.40
CA ARG A 3 -29.27 -9.05 60.09
C ARG A 3 -29.08 -7.50 60.10
N ILE A 4 -28.11 -6.80 59.51
CA ILE A 4 -27.02 -7.03 58.55
C ILE A 4 -26.05 -5.83 58.74
N LEU A 5 -24.74 -6.09 58.68
CA LEU A 5 -23.69 -5.09 58.51
C LEU A 5 -23.78 -4.48 57.10
N SER A 6 -23.77 -3.16 56.98
CA SER A 6 -23.45 -2.46 55.73
C SER A 6 -22.21 -1.61 55.96
N VAL A 7 -21.06 -2.19 55.64
CA VAL A 7 -19.79 -1.47 55.48
C VAL A 7 -19.85 -0.79 54.11
N VAL A 8 -19.91 0.55 54.10
CA VAL A 8 -19.77 1.36 52.89
C VAL A 8 -18.28 1.46 52.59
N LEU A 9 -17.81 0.71 51.59
CA LEU A 9 -16.46 0.84 51.04
C LEU A 9 -16.48 1.99 50.02
N ILE A 10 -15.98 3.17 50.40
CA ILE A 10 -15.75 4.27 49.48
C ILE A 10 -14.49 3.94 48.68
N ALA A 11 -14.66 3.51 47.43
CA ALA A 11 -13.57 3.42 46.47
C ALA A 11 -13.17 4.83 46.03
N LEU A 12 -12.03 5.32 46.51
CA LEU A 12 -11.33 6.48 45.96
C LEU A 12 -10.78 6.09 44.57
N LEU A 13 -11.54 6.38 43.52
CA LEU A 13 -10.97 6.49 42.18
C LEU A 13 -10.11 7.74 42.11
N THR A 14 -8.80 7.56 42.07
CA THR A 14 -7.87 8.60 41.64
C THR A 14 -8.14 8.90 40.16
N MET A 15 -8.95 9.92 39.87
CA MET A 15 -8.98 10.52 38.55
C MET A 15 -7.60 11.16 38.31
N ALA A 16 -6.78 10.52 37.48
CA ALA A 16 -5.67 11.22 36.86
C ALA A 16 -6.27 12.41 36.07
N PRO A 17 -5.75 13.63 36.23
CA PRO A 17 -6.18 14.73 35.37
C PRO A 17 -5.82 14.36 33.93
N LEU A 18 -6.85 14.13 33.12
CA LEU A 18 -6.75 14.29 31.67
C LEU A 18 -6.37 15.75 31.45
N SER A 19 -5.07 16.03 31.32
CA SER A 19 -4.63 17.31 30.79
C SER A 19 -5.22 17.43 29.38
N PRO A 20 -6.18 18.34 29.13
CA PRO A 20 -6.46 18.69 27.75
C PRO A 20 -5.15 19.24 27.20
N ALA A 21 -4.65 18.66 26.11
CA ALA A 21 -3.60 19.29 25.34
C ALA A 21 -4.16 20.62 24.83
N GLN A 22 -3.93 21.68 25.59
CA GLN A 22 -4.18 23.04 25.18
C GLN A 22 -3.37 23.26 23.91
N SER A 23 -4.07 23.34 22.79
CA SER A 23 -3.55 23.90 21.55
C SER A 23 -3.40 25.40 21.76
N GLY A 24 -2.33 25.75 22.47
CA GLY A 24 -1.77 27.10 22.42
C GLY A 24 -1.32 27.34 21.00
N VAL A 25 -2.10 28.14 20.25
CA VAL A 25 -1.69 28.70 18.96
C VAL A 25 -0.55 29.69 19.25
N GLY A 26 0.65 29.14 19.41
CA GLY A 26 1.89 29.89 19.45
C GLY A 26 2.29 30.23 18.01
N SER A 27 2.23 31.52 17.67
CA SER A 27 2.87 32.09 16.49
C SER A 27 4.38 31.82 16.57
N GLY A 28 4.85 30.76 15.90
CA GLY A 28 6.27 30.42 15.86
C GLY A 28 6.62 28.95 15.62
N GLN A 29 5.66 28.02 15.65
CA GLN A 29 5.92 26.62 15.27
C GLN A 29 5.74 26.43 13.76
N HIS A 30 6.77 25.91 13.09
CA HIS A 30 6.71 25.57 11.66
C HIS A 30 5.50 24.67 11.40
N LYS A 31 4.47 25.21 10.72
CA LYS A 31 3.30 24.42 10.32
C LYS A 31 3.76 23.37 9.32
N ILE A 32 3.36 22.11 9.52
CA ILE A 32 3.55 21.05 8.53
C ILE A 32 2.81 21.47 7.26
N GLN A 33 3.51 21.53 6.14
CA GLN A 33 2.97 21.92 4.82
C GLN A 33 2.91 20.73 3.87
N HIS A 34 3.78 19.74 4.09
CA HIS A 34 3.95 18.57 3.22
C HIS A 34 3.99 17.31 4.06
N ILE A 35 3.30 16.26 3.61
CA ILE A 35 3.32 14.94 4.21
C ILE A 35 3.82 13.95 3.15
N LEU A 36 4.96 13.31 3.41
CA LEU A 36 5.44 12.15 2.65
C LEU A 36 5.01 10.88 3.38
N LEU A 37 4.04 10.16 2.84
CA LEU A 37 3.54 8.88 3.36
C LEU A 37 4.15 7.72 2.57
N ILE A 38 4.92 6.87 3.22
CA ILE A 38 5.55 5.69 2.62
C ILE A 38 5.01 4.43 3.26
N SER A 39 4.41 3.55 2.45
CA SER A 39 4.12 2.17 2.84
C SER A 39 5.23 1.26 2.34
N ILE A 40 5.89 0.50 3.21
CA ILE A 40 6.82 -0.56 2.82
C ILE A 40 6.06 -1.88 2.92
N ASP A 41 5.53 -2.41 1.82
CA ASP A 41 4.69 -3.60 1.89
C ASP A 41 5.45 -4.80 2.45
N GLY A 42 4.78 -5.54 3.31
CA GLY A 42 5.29 -6.73 3.96
C GLY A 42 6.16 -6.46 5.17
N MET A 43 6.66 -5.23 5.36
CA MET A 43 7.59 -4.94 6.45
C MET A 43 6.94 -5.18 7.82
N HIS A 44 7.44 -6.18 8.54
CA HIS A 44 7.11 -6.44 9.93
C HIS A 44 7.86 -5.46 10.85
N ALA A 45 7.33 -5.23 12.05
CA ALA A 45 8.03 -4.44 13.06
C ALA A 45 9.43 -5.01 13.39
N VAL A 46 9.60 -6.34 13.34
CA VAL A 46 10.90 -7.00 13.57
C VAL A 46 11.91 -6.68 12.46
N ASP A 47 11.47 -6.45 11.21
CA ASP A 47 12.37 -6.09 10.12
C ASP A 47 13.04 -4.74 10.41
N PHE A 48 12.23 -3.76 10.84
CA PHE A 48 12.76 -2.45 11.19
C PHE A 48 13.67 -2.51 12.42
N LEU A 49 13.28 -3.27 13.44
CA LEU A 49 14.09 -3.49 14.63
C LEU A 49 15.47 -4.06 14.27
N ASN A 50 15.50 -5.14 13.48
CA ASN A 50 16.72 -5.83 13.10
C ASN A 50 17.57 -4.97 12.15
N CYS A 51 16.96 -4.29 11.18
CA CYS A 51 17.72 -3.47 10.22
C CYS A 51 18.33 -2.22 10.85
N SER A 52 17.63 -1.59 11.79
CA SER A 52 18.07 -0.33 12.40
C SER A 52 19.11 -0.52 13.49
N ARG A 53 19.10 -1.68 14.17
CA ARG A 53 20.02 -2.00 15.26
C ARG A 53 21.16 -2.94 14.85
N GLY A 54 21.01 -3.65 13.75
CA GLY A 54 21.91 -4.73 13.36
C GLY A 54 21.53 -6.06 14.03
N THR A 55 21.99 -7.15 13.43
CA THR A 55 21.73 -8.51 13.89
C THR A 55 23.00 -9.34 13.73
N ALA A 56 23.39 -10.10 14.75
CA ALA A 56 24.57 -10.95 14.68
C ALA A 56 24.46 -11.91 13.48
N GLY A 57 25.53 -12.02 12.69
CA GLY A 57 25.56 -12.85 11.48
C GLY A 57 25.01 -12.19 10.21
N VAL A 58 24.42 -11.00 10.31
CA VAL A 58 23.96 -10.20 9.15
C VAL A 58 24.77 -8.91 9.12
N ASN A 59 25.32 -8.54 7.95
CA ASN A 59 26.07 -7.29 7.78
C ASN A 59 27.13 -7.02 8.87
N ASN A 60 27.87 -8.07 9.28
CA ASN A 60 28.84 -8.03 10.38
C ASN A 60 28.29 -7.55 11.74
N GLY A 61 26.99 -7.65 11.97
CA GLY A 61 26.32 -7.16 13.18
C GLY A 61 25.93 -5.68 13.12
N GLU A 62 26.26 -4.97 12.05
CA GLU A 62 25.98 -3.54 11.90
C GLU A 62 24.58 -3.28 11.32
N PRO A 63 23.96 -2.12 11.62
CA PRO A 63 22.73 -1.68 10.97
C PRO A 63 22.84 -1.72 9.45
N TYR A 64 21.78 -2.18 8.79
CA TYR A 64 21.71 -2.31 7.33
C TYR A 64 20.56 -1.49 6.71
N CYS A 65 19.88 -0.68 7.51
CA CYS A 65 18.98 0.39 7.04
C CYS A 65 19.33 1.75 7.68
N PRO A 66 20.51 2.32 7.40
CA PRO A 66 20.98 3.54 8.06
C PRO A 66 20.11 4.78 7.82
N ASN A 67 19.41 4.91 6.68
CA ASN A 67 18.55 6.07 6.43
C ASN A 67 17.27 6.01 7.27
N LEU A 68 16.65 4.83 7.37
CA LEU A 68 15.53 4.57 8.27
C LEU A 68 15.93 4.74 9.73
N ALA A 69 17.08 4.21 10.14
CA ALA A 69 17.61 4.38 11.49
C ALA A 69 17.84 5.87 11.83
N ALA A 70 18.35 6.66 10.88
CA ALA A 70 18.55 8.10 11.06
C ALA A 70 17.23 8.87 11.26
N LEU A 71 16.15 8.45 10.57
CA LEU A 71 14.81 9.02 10.78
C LEU A 71 14.28 8.69 12.17
N ALA A 72 14.40 7.44 12.62
CA ALA A 72 13.94 7.03 13.94
C ALA A 72 14.67 7.74 15.09
N ASN A 73 15.96 8.03 14.94
CA ASN A 73 16.73 8.83 15.92
C ASN A 73 16.19 10.26 16.13
N ARG A 74 15.37 10.77 15.20
CA ARG A 74 14.76 12.10 15.27
C ARG A 74 13.23 12.07 15.20
N GLY A 75 12.64 10.88 15.23
CA GLY A 75 11.22 10.65 15.02
C GLY A 75 10.55 9.97 16.21
N VAL A 76 9.34 9.50 15.98
CA VAL A 76 8.59 8.67 16.92
C VAL A 76 8.41 7.30 16.29
N ASP A 77 8.86 6.26 16.98
CA ASP A 77 8.68 4.87 16.57
C ASP A 77 7.53 4.23 17.35
N TYR A 78 6.56 3.66 16.62
CA TYR A 78 5.39 2.99 17.18
C TYR A 78 5.60 1.48 17.15
N LEU A 79 6.13 0.95 18.26
CA LEU A 79 6.53 -0.46 18.40
C LEU A 79 5.38 -1.49 18.34
N ALA A 80 4.14 -1.04 18.47
CA ALA A 80 2.94 -1.88 18.53
C ALA A 80 1.86 -1.43 17.54
N ALA A 81 2.27 -0.89 16.39
CA ALA A 81 1.35 -0.63 15.29
C ALA A 81 0.76 -1.96 14.76
N SER A 82 -0.54 -1.98 14.47
CA SER A 82 -1.26 -3.14 13.93
C SER A 82 -2.06 -2.74 12.69
N THR A 83 -2.16 -3.64 11.72
CA THR A 83 -2.98 -3.43 10.52
C THR A 83 -4.40 -4.00 10.68
N SER A 84 -5.21 -3.84 9.63
CA SER A 84 -6.56 -4.35 9.51
C SER A 84 -6.65 -5.88 9.64
N LYS A 85 -7.86 -6.36 9.90
CA LYS A 85 -8.23 -7.77 9.74
C LYS A 85 -9.34 -7.87 8.68
N PRO A 86 -9.11 -8.53 7.54
CA PRO A 86 -7.87 -9.21 7.15
C PRO A 86 -6.71 -8.23 6.91
N SER A 87 -5.48 -8.74 7.09
CA SER A 87 -4.23 -8.01 6.83
C SER A 87 -3.82 -8.25 5.39
N ASP A 88 -4.06 -7.29 4.52
CA ASP A 88 -3.69 -7.35 3.10
C ASP A 88 -3.50 -5.94 2.53
N SER A 89 -3.00 -5.84 1.31
CA SER A 89 -2.66 -4.60 0.61
C SER A 89 -3.85 -3.64 0.55
N PHE A 90 -4.98 -4.04 -0.02
CA PHE A 90 -6.09 -3.11 -0.23
C PHE A 90 -6.76 -2.65 1.09
N PRO A 91 -7.21 -3.56 1.98
CA PRO A 91 -7.82 -3.14 3.26
C PRO A 91 -6.83 -2.46 4.23
N GLY A 92 -5.55 -2.85 4.19
CA GLY A 92 -4.50 -2.26 5.02
C GLY A 92 -4.21 -0.82 4.65
N LEU A 93 -4.06 -0.53 3.35
CA LEU A 93 -3.87 0.85 2.89
C LEU A 93 -5.09 1.70 3.21
N MET A 94 -6.29 1.19 2.92
CA MET A 94 -7.52 1.95 3.17
C MET A 94 -7.73 2.26 4.66
N ASN A 95 -7.26 1.42 5.59
CA ASN A 95 -7.26 1.76 7.03
C ASN A 95 -6.37 2.96 7.34
N ILE A 96 -5.15 3.00 6.79
CA ILE A 96 -4.21 4.12 6.98
C ILE A 96 -4.84 5.41 6.44
N ILE A 97 -5.50 5.32 5.27
CA ILE A 97 -5.98 6.49 4.53
C ILE A 97 -7.32 7.04 5.06
N THR A 98 -8.19 6.17 5.59
CA THR A 98 -9.52 6.56 6.08
C THR A 98 -9.59 6.71 7.60
N GLY A 99 -8.68 6.05 8.34
CA GLY A 99 -8.79 5.86 9.79
C GLY A 99 -9.94 4.93 10.20
N ALA A 100 -10.56 4.23 9.24
CA ALA A 100 -11.75 3.42 9.45
C ALA A 100 -11.45 1.92 9.27
N THR A 101 -12.16 1.07 10.03
CA THR A 101 -12.06 -0.39 9.90
C THR A 101 -12.64 -0.87 8.56
N PRO A 102 -12.24 -2.07 8.05
CA PRO A 102 -12.83 -2.68 6.85
C PRO A 102 -14.37 -2.68 6.85
N ARG A 103 -14.97 -2.95 8.00
CA ARG A 103 -16.43 -2.94 8.18
C ARG A 103 -17.06 -1.57 7.91
N THR A 104 -16.44 -0.50 8.39
CA THR A 104 -16.99 0.86 8.33
C THR A 104 -16.72 1.53 7.00
N MET A 105 -15.53 1.34 6.42
CA MET A 105 -15.21 1.86 5.08
C MET A 105 -15.80 1.02 3.95
N GLY A 106 -16.37 -0.15 4.24
CA GLY A 106 -17.00 -1.02 3.25
C GLY A 106 -16.04 -1.83 2.38
N VAL A 107 -14.74 -1.77 2.68
CA VAL A 107 -13.68 -2.46 1.93
C VAL A 107 -13.16 -3.61 2.78
N TYR A 108 -13.64 -4.82 2.51
CA TYR A 108 -13.14 -6.03 3.15
C TYR A 108 -11.88 -6.59 2.47
N TYR A 109 -11.84 -6.51 1.15
CA TYR A 109 -10.75 -6.97 0.27
C TYR A 109 -10.88 -6.22 -1.08
N ASP A 110 -9.86 -6.25 -1.94
CA ASP A 110 -9.94 -5.75 -3.33
C ASP A 110 -10.85 -6.64 -4.21
N VAL A 111 -10.75 -7.96 -4.01
CA VAL A 111 -11.64 -8.98 -4.57
C VAL A 111 -12.63 -9.46 -3.52
N ALA A 112 -13.85 -8.93 -3.55
CA ALA A 112 -14.88 -9.23 -2.55
C ALA A 112 -16.30 -9.26 -3.13
N TYR A 113 -17.20 -10.03 -2.52
CA TYR A 113 -18.61 -10.05 -2.92
C TYR A 113 -19.39 -8.87 -2.31
N ASP A 114 -19.91 -7.98 -3.15
CA ASP A 114 -20.78 -6.87 -2.75
C ASP A 114 -22.23 -7.13 -3.20
N ARG A 115 -23.13 -7.28 -2.21
CA ARG A 115 -24.56 -7.51 -2.42
C ARG A 115 -25.32 -6.33 -3.03
N SER A 116 -24.69 -5.16 -3.11
CA SER A 116 -25.32 -3.95 -3.61
C SER A 116 -25.04 -3.65 -5.08
N LEU A 117 -24.18 -4.45 -5.72
CA LEU A 117 -23.74 -4.25 -7.09
C LEU A 117 -24.29 -5.34 -8.04
N ASP A 118 -24.35 -5.00 -9.32
CA ASP A 118 -24.47 -5.92 -10.44
C ASP A 118 -23.13 -6.01 -11.17
N GLY A 119 -22.91 -7.09 -11.92
CA GLY A 119 -21.62 -7.34 -12.55
C GLY A 119 -21.25 -6.37 -13.67
N PRO A 120 -20.01 -6.48 -14.19
CA PRO A 120 -19.48 -5.60 -15.20
C PRO A 120 -20.17 -5.80 -16.55
N ALA A 121 -20.00 -4.83 -17.45
CA ALA A 121 -20.53 -4.90 -18.82
C ALA A 121 -19.70 -5.84 -19.70
N THR A 122 -18.42 -6.01 -19.40
CA THR A 122 -17.48 -6.93 -20.06
C THR A 122 -16.78 -7.79 -19.01
N THR A 123 -16.35 -8.98 -19.40
CA THR A 123 -15.57 -9.84 -18.52
C THR A 123 -14.23 -9.17 -18.22
N THR A 124 -13.83 -9.14 -16.95
CA THR A 124 -12.55 -8.56 -16.52
C THR A 124 -11.37 -9.36 -17.02
N GLY A 125 -10.16 -8.79 -16.93
CA GLY A 125 -8.91 -9.50 -17.25
C GLY A 125 -8.68 -10.74 -16.39
N ASN A 126 -9.19 -10.76 -15.15
CA ASN A 126 -9.05 -11.87 -14.21
C ASN A 126 -10.25 -12.85 -14.21
N GLY A 127 -11.17 -12.67 -15.16
CA GLY A 127 -12.22 -13.62 -15.49
C GLY A 127 -13.53 -13.45 -14.74
N ASN A 128 -13.75 -12.34 -14.02
CA ASN A 128 -15.04 -12.01 -13.45
C ASN A 128 -16.04 -11.70 -14.58
N PRO A 129 -17.07 -12.54 -14.78
CA PRO A 129 -17.82 -12.56 -16.02
C PRO A 129 -18.65 -11.28 -16.22
N ALA A 130 -18.97 -10.94 -17.47
CA ALA A 130 -20.00 -9.94 -17.73
C ALA A 130 -21.37 -10.40 -17.23
N ALA A 131 -22.19 -9.47 -16.72
CA ALA A 131 -23.56 -9.74 -16.28
C ALA A 131 -24.53 -8.66 -16.79
N PRO A 132 -25.86 -8.90 -16.80
CA PRO A 132 -26.84 -7.83 -16.95
C PRO A 132 -26.83 -6.90 -15.72
N CYS A 133 -27.19 -5.63 -15.92
CA CYS A 133 -27.56 -4.72 -14.83
C CYS A 133 -28.92 -4.11 -15.13
N ASP A 134 -29.82 -4.08 -14.16
CA ASP A 134 -31.17 -3.55 -14.30
C ASP A 134 -31.49 -2.56 -13.17
N ALA A 135 -31.46 -1.27 -13.50
CA ALA A 135 -31.72 -0.19 -12.54
C ALA A 135 -33.15 -0.19 -11.93
N THR A 136 -34.06 -1.03 -12.45
CA THR A 136 -35.42 -1.16 -11.93
C THR A 136 -35.59 -2.33 -10.96
N LYS A 137 -34.55 -3.15 -10.77
CA LYS A 137 -34.58 -4.36 -9.93
C LYS A 137 -33.63 -4.24 -8.73
N PRO A 138 -33.84 -5.04 -7.68
CA PRO A 138 -32.84 -5.22 -6.64
C PRO A 138 -31.51 -5.73 -7.24
N PRO A 139 -30.35 -5.29 -6.72
CA PRO A 139 -29.06 -5.80 -7.15
C PRO A 139 -28.96 -7.31 -6.94
N THR A 140 -28.27 -7.97 -7.86
CA THR A 140 -28.01 -9.41 -7.86
C THR A 140 -26.85 -9.81 -6.94
N GLY A 141 -25.99 -8.84 -6.63
CA GLY A 141 -24.77 -9.02 -5.86
C GLY A 141 -23.66 -9.64 -6.70
N TYR A 142 -22.47 -9.06 -6.66
CA TYR A 142 -21.38 -9.46 -7.54
C TYR A 142 -20.02 -9.46 -6.87
N THR A 143 -19.08 -10.20 -7.44
CA THR A 143 -17.67 -10.18 -6.99
C THR A 143 -16.99 -8.99 -7.64
N THR A 144 -16.50 -8.07 -6.81
CA THR A 144 -15.63 -6.96 -7.22
C THR A 144 -14.23 -7.48 -7.55
N GLU A 145 -13.50 -6.78 -8.42
CA GLU A 145 -12.08 -7.04 -8.72
C GLU A 145 -11.32 -5.71 -8.80
N TYR A 146 -11.13 -5.02 -7.67
CA TYR A 146 -10.32 -3.79 -7.62
C TYR A 146 -8.81 -4.09 -7.59
N GLU A 147 -8.35 -4.83 -8.60
CA GLU A 147 -6.97 -5.23 -8.89
C GLU A 147 -6.66 -5.00 -10.40
N GLU A 148 -5.64 -5.63 -10.98
CA GLU A 148 -5.22 -5.42 -12.38
C GLU A 148 -6.29 -5.79 -13.43
N GLY A 149 -7.28 -6.62 -13.06
CA GLY A 149 -8.32 -7.11 -13.97
C GLY A 149 -9.21 -6.02 -14.59
N ILE A 150 -9.20 -4.80 -14.04
CA ILE A 150 -9.98 -3.66 -14.54
C ILE A 150 -9.21 -2.80 -15.54
N ASP A 151 -7.93 -3.08 -15.79
CA ASP A 151 -7.13 -2.34 -16.76
C ASP A 151 -7.61 -2.61 -18.19
N PHE A 152 -7.36 -1.68 -19.12
CA PHE A 152 -7.58 -1.97 -20.55
C PHE A 152 -6.74 -3.18 -20.98
N ASP A 153 -5.47 -3.20 -20.60
CA ASP A 153 -4.54 -4.31 -20.83
C ASP A 153 -3.55 -4.43 -19.67
N GLN A 154 -3.83 -5.38 -18.77
CA GLN A 154 -2.99 -5.66 -17.60
C GLN A 154 -1.58 -6.17 -17.96
N THR A 155 -1.34 -6.59 -19.21
CA THR A 155 -0.02 -7.07 -19.64
C THR A 155 0.95 -5.93 -19.96
N LEU A 156 0.45 -4.69 -20.04
CA LEU A 156 1.22 -3.49 -20.33
C LEU A 156 1.49 -2.69 -19.06
N LEU A 157 2.70 -2.16 -18.91
CA LEU A 157 3.11 -1.40 -17.72
C LEU A 157 2.29 -0.12 -17.48
N ASN A 158 1.68 0.44 -18.52
CA ASN A 158 0.77 1.57 -18.41
C ASN A 158 -0.72 1.16 -18.36
N GLY A 159 -1.02 -0.13 -18.17
CA GLY A 159 -2.37 -0.69 -18.12
C GLY A 159 -3.19 -0.52 -19.41
N GLY A 160 -2.53 -0.22 -20.54
CA GLY A 160 -3.19 -0.01 -21.84
C GLY A 160 -3.88 1.35 -22.01
N ALA A 161 -3.57 2.33 -21.14
CA ALA A 161 -4.15 3.67 -21.22
C ALA A 161 -3.96 4.32 -22.61
N PRO A 162 -5.03 4.79 -23.29
CA PRO A 162 -4.91 5.40 -24.61
C PRO A 162 -4.02 6.65 -24.59
N GLY A 163 -2.94 6.64 -25.39
CA GLY A 163 -2.00 7.76 -25.53
C GLY A 163 -0.96 7.89 -24.41
N ALA A 164 -0.96 6.99 -23.43
CA ALA A 164 0.04 6.97 -22.37
C ALA A 164 1.42 6.54 -22.91
N SER A 165 2.48 7.12 -22.31
CA SER A 165 3.84 6.61 -22.53
C SER A 165 4.04 5.25 -21.85
N LEU A 166 5.16 4.58 -22.13
CA LEU A 166 5.45 3.22 -21.65
C LEU A 166 5.21 3.03 -20.15
N THR A 167 5.61 4.01 -19.34
CA THR A 167 5.58 3.91 -17.88
C THR A 167 4.41 4.67 -17.25
N ASP A 168 3.62 5.41 -18.04
CA ASP A 168 2.59 6.34 -17.58
C ASP A 168 1.26 5.63 -17.30
N GLY A 169 1.28 4.72 -16.33
CA GLY A 169 0.08 4.07 -15.79
C GLY A 169 -0.61 4.95 -14.76
N GLY A 170 -1.94 4.94 -14.74
CA GLY A 170 -2.73 5.80 -13.86
C GLY A 170 -4.22 5.51 -13.97
N ILE A 171 -5.06 6.46 -13.53
CA ILE A 171 -6.53 6.28 -13.56
C ILE A 171 -7.09 6.09 -14.98
N ALA A 172 -6.39 6.61 -16.00
CA ALA A 172 -6.75 6.45 -17.41
C ALA A 172 -6.53 5.04 -17.95
N SER A 173 -5.86 4.16 -17.19
CA SER A 173 -5.67 2.75 -17.50
C SER A 173 -6.92 1.91 -17.21
N ILE A 174 -7.87 2.43 -16.42
CA ILE A 174 -9.09 1.71 -16.04
C ILE A 174 -10.07 1.63 -17.22
N ASP A 175 -10.45 0.42 -17.59
CA ASP A 175 -11.58 0.14 -18.47
C ASP A 175 -12.88 0.10 -17.65
N THR A 176 -13.66 1.19 -17.71
CA THR A 176 -14.92 1.27 -16.97
C THR A 176 -15.96 0.22 -17.36
N SER A 177 -15.81 -0.46 -18.50
CA SER A 177 -16.71 -1.57 -18.86
C SER A 177 -16.47 -2.83 -18.04
N LYS A 178 -15.28 -2.97 -17.45
CA LYS A 178 -14.84 -4.08 -16.58
C LYS A 178 -15.16 -3.83 -15.10
N LEU A 179 -15.78 -2.71 -14.76
CA LEU A 179 -16.17 -2.39 -13.38
C LEU A 179 -17.60 -2.86 -13.10
N ASP A 180 -17.81 -3.36 -11.89
CA ASP A 180 -19.15 -3.60 -11.34
C ASP A 180 -19.99 -2.33 -11.38
N ARG A 181 -21.32 -2.49 -11.48
CA ARG A 181 -22.27 -1.40 -11.69
C ARG A 181 -23.24 -1.30 -10.53
N ASP A 182 -23.65 -0.09 -10.19
CA ASP A 182 -24.63 0.17 -9.13
C ASP A 182 -26.04 0.39 -9.73
N PRO A 183 -27.00 -0.54 -9.54
CA PRO A 183 -28.37 -0.35 -10.02
C PRO A 183 -29.04 0.92 -9.47
N LYS A 184 -28.70 1.35 -8.24
CA LYS A 184 -29.25 2.57 -7.63
C LYS A 184 -28.75 3.84 -8.31
N LYS A 185 -27.63 3.76 -9.03
CA LYS A 185 -27.06 4.85 -9.82
C LYS A 185 -27.33 4.67 -11.32
N GLY A 186 -28.40 3.96 -11.68
CA GLY A 186 -28.76 3.75 -13.08
C GLY A 186 -27.77 2.84 -13.82
N CYS A 187 -27.19 1.86 -13.12
CA CYS A 187 -26.16 0.96 -13.66
C CYS A 187 -24.86 1.66 -14.08
N ALA A 188 -24.53 2.79 -13.43
CA ALA A 188 -23.23 3.41 -13.59
C ALA A 188 -22.11 2.50 -13.04
N PRO A 189 -20.95 2.41 -13.72
CA PRO A 189 -19.77 1.75 -13.18
C PRO A 189 -19.34 2.34 -11.84
N VAL A 190 -18.92 1.50 -10.90
CA VAL A 190 -18.38 1.91 -9.60
C VAL A 190 -16.87 2.06 -9.73
N LEU A 191 -16.40 3.30 -9.73
CA LEU A 191 -14.97 3.59 -9.76
C LEU A 191 -14.31 3.21 -8.42
N PRO A 192 -13.00 2.91 -8.38
CA PRO A 192 -12.33 2.47 -7.16
C PRO A 192 -12.46 3.48 -5.99
N GLN A 193 -12.44 4.79 -6.28
CA GLN A 193 -12.66 5.83 -5.27
C GLN A 193 -14.09 5.87 -4.72
N ASP A 194 -15.09 5.42 -5.48
CA ASP A 194 -16.48 5.36 -5.06
C ASP A 194 -16.85 4.03 -4.36
N PHE A 195 -15.97 3.04 -4.40
CA PHE A 195 -16.13 1.78 -3.67
C PHE A 195 -15.88 1.95 -2.17
N VAL A 196 -14.92 2.79 -1.80
CA VAL A 196 -14.66 3.19 -0.41
C VAL A 196 -15.88 3.98 0.08
N ARG A 197 -16.42 3.68 1.26
CA ARG A 197 -17.69 4.29 1.74
C ARG A 197 -17.50 5.44 2.72
N THR A 198 -16.26 5.85 2.96
CA THR A 198 -15.87 6.88 3.92
C THR A 198 -14.90 7.85 3.28
N ASN A 199 -14.85 9.08 3.81
CA ASN A 199 -13.87 10.07 3.39
C ASN A 199 -12.44 9.56 3.63
N THR A 200 -11.52 10.00 2.79
CA THR A 200 -10.08 9.72 2.91
C THR A 200 -9.33 11.01 3.26
N VAL A 201 -8.15 10.87 3.86
CA VAL A 201 -7.28 12.04 4.13
C VAL A 201 -6.90 12.78 2.84
N PHE A 202 -6.74 12.06 1.73
CA PHE A 202 -6.48 12.66 0.40
C PHE A 202 -7.68 13.48 -0.08
N GLY A 203 -8.89 12.91 -0.07
CA GLY A 203 -10.10 13.63 -0.47
C GLY A 203 -10.37 14.86 0.40
N ILE A 204 -10.14 14.77 1.72
CA ILE A 204 -10.27 15.89 2.65
C ILE A 204 -9.26 17.00 2.34
N ILE A 205 -7.99 16.66 2.13
CA ILE A 205 -6.94 17.65 1.82
C ILE A 205 -7.21 18.31 0.47
N HIS A 206 -7.59 17.54 -0.55
CA HIS A 206 -7.93 18.08 -1.87
C HIS A 206 -9.13 19.04 -1.80
N ALA A 207 -10.20 18.66 -1.08
CA ALA A 207 -11.37 19.52 -0.87
C ALA A 207 -11.03 20.82 -0.12
N ALA A 208 -9.99 20.81 0.73
CA ALA A 208 -9.45 21.99 1.39
C ALA A 208 -8.51 22.83 0.50
N GLY A 209 -8.37 22.50 -0.78
CA GLY A 209 -7.51 23.20 -1.75
C GLY A 209 -6.04 22.74 -1.76
N GLY A 210 -5.71 21.67 -1.04
CA GLY A 210 -4.39 21.05 -1.07
C GLY A 210 -4.15 20.32 -2.39
N TYR A 211 -2.88 20.17 -2.76
CA TYR A 211 -2.50 19.34 -3.91
C TYR A 211 -2.14 17.95 -3.42
N THR A 212 -2.72 16.91 -4.00
CA THR A 212 -2.57 15.54 -3.50
C THR A 212 -2.01 14.62 -4.57
N ALA A 213 -1.00 13.83 -4.22
CA ALA A 213 -0.39 12.87 -5.13
C ALA A 213 -0.29 11.46 -4.53
N TRP A 214 -0.36 10.40 -5.32
CA TRP A 214 -0.11 9.05 -4.81
C TRP A 214 0.44 8.15 -5.91
N SER A 215 1.36 7.25 -5.54
CA SER A 215 1.84 6.22 -6.43
C SER A 215 1.65 4.81 -5.88
N ASP A 216 1.10 3.91 -6.68
CA ASP A 216 0.77 2.55 -6.25
C ASP A 216 0.95 1.51 -7.37
N LYS A 217 0.47 0.28 -7.13
CA LYS A 217 0.75 -0.89 -7.95
C LYS A 217 -0.30 -1.25 -9.00
N HIS A 218 -1.53 -0.76 -8.82
CA HIS A 218 -2.65 -0.92 -9.77
C HIS A 218 -3.41 0.41 -9.90
N PRO A 219 -4.04 0.69 -11.06
CA PRO A 219 -4.99 1.79 -11.21
C PRO A 219 -6.15 1.77 -10.20
N ALA A 220 -6.52 0.60 -9.71
CA ALA A 220 -7.52 0.41 -8.65
C ALA A 220 -7.19 1.15 -7.34
N TYR A 221 -5.91 1.47 -7.08
CA TYR A 221 -5.51 2.24 -5.90
C TYR A 221 -5.80 3.74 -6.00
N SER A 222 -6.40 4.20 -7.09
CA SER A 222 -7.11 5.49 -7.11
C SER A 222 -8.18 5.59 -6.02
N SER A 223 -8.57 4.45 -5.41
CA SER A 223 -9.35 4.34 -4.18
C SER A 223 -8.88 5.25 -3.03
N VAL A 224 -7.59 5.58 -2.94
CA VAL A 224 -7.08 6.53 -1.92
C VAL A 224 -7.74 7.91 -2.01
N ALA A 225 -8.27 8.30 -3.18
CA ALA A 225 -9.00 9.55 -3.35
C ALA A 225 -10.30 9.59 -2.55
N GLY A 226 -10.95 8.44 -2.36
CA GLY A 226 -12.24 8.31 -1.69
C GLY A 226 -13.43 8.93 -2.44
N PRO A 227 -14.66 8.78 -1.91
CA PRO A 227 -15.87 9.25 -2.57
C PRO A 227 -15.86 10.74 -2.87
N GLY A 228 -16.08 11.10 -4.12
CA GLY A 228 -16.06 12.49 -4.57
C GLY A 228 -14.69 13.18 -4.43
N GLY A 229 -13.65 12.46 -4.03
CA GLY A 229 -12.28 12.94 -3.97
C GLY A 229 -11.57 12.84 -5.30
N LYS A 230 -10.42 13.49 -5.37
CA LYS A 230 -9.57 13.53 -6.56
C LYS A 230 -8.12 13.54 -6.14
N LEU A 231 -7.28 12.90 -6.94
CA LEU A 231 -5.83 13.07 -6.90
C LEU A 231 -5.44 14.05 -8.01
N ASP A 232 -4.60 15.03 -7.68
CA ASP A 232 -4.04 15.95 -8.66
C ASP A 232 -2.94 15.27 -9.47
N ASP A 233 -2.25 14.30 -8.87
CA ASP A 233 -1.24 13.47 -9.50
C ASP A 233 -1.39 12.01 -9.04
N PHE A 234 -1.59 11.07 -9.96
CA PHE A 234 -1.73 9.67 -9.62
C PHE A 234 -0.92 8.82 -10.58
N TYR A 235 -0.03 8.01 -10.04
CA TYR A 235 0.93 7.23 -10.79
C TYR A 235 0.91 5.75 -10.40
N SER A 236 0.34 4.90 -11.23
CA SER A 236 0.15 3.48 -10.94
C SER A 236 0.56 2.62 -12.13
N PRO A 237 1.87 2.51 -12.44
CA PRO A 237 2.33 1.54 -13.41
C PRO A 237 1.93 0.13 -12.96
N GLU A 238 1.43 -0.70 -13.87
CA GLU A 238 0.83 -1.99 -13.53
C GLU A 238 1.91 -3.02 -13.14
N ILE A 239 1.89 -3.46 -11.89
CA ILE A 239 2.89 -4.39 -11.34
C ILE A 239 2.77 -5.82 -11.87
N ASN A 240 1.56 -6.23 -12.26
CA ASN A 240 1.25 -7.53 -12.85
C ASN A 240 1.41 -7.53 -14.38
N SER A 241 1.99 -6.46 -14.94
CA SER A 241 2.37 -6.39 -16.35
C SER A 241 3.62 -7.21 -16.68
N ASN A 242 3.82 -7.46 -17.96
CA ASN A 242 5.05 -8.06 -18.44
C ASN A 242 6.26 -7.17 -18.10
N VAL A 243 7.34 -7.79 -17.65
CA VAL A 243 8.59 -7.10 -17.34
C VAL A 243 9.22 -6.60 -18.64
N VAL A 244 9.46 -5.29 -18.71
CA VAL A 244 10.03 -4.61 -19.87
C VAL A 244 11.31 -3.85 -19.51
N PRO A 245 12.24 -3.64 -20.47
CA PRO A 245 13.35 -2.72 -20.28
C PRO A 245 12.87 -1.29 -19.94
N LEU A 246 13.59 -0.61 -19.05
CA LEU A 246 13.33 0.78 -18.62
C LEU A 246 14.55 1.67 -18.91
N PRO A 247 14.77 2.09 -20.17
CA PRO A 247 15.87 2.99 -20.53
C PRO A 247 15.86 4.27 -19.71
N GLY A 248 17.02 4.63 -19.15
CA GLY A 248 17.17 5.83 -18.32
C GLY A 248 16.81 5.64 -16.85
N VAL A 249 16.27 4.48 -16.45
CA VAL A 249 16.00 4.16 -15.05
C VAL A 249 17.22 3.48 -14.43
N ARG A 250 17.63 3.95 -13.25
CA ARG A 250 18.69 3.36 -12.42
C ARG A 250 18.21 3.29 -10.99
N THR A 251 18.40 2.15 -10.33
CA THR A 251 18.07 2.01 -8.92
C THR A 251 18.92 2.95 -8.06
N PRO A 252 18.53 3.26 -6.82
CA PRO A 252 19.35 4.06 -5.90
C PRO A 252 20.75 3.47 -5.64
N ALA A 253 20.90 2.15 -5.79
CA ALA A 253 22.19 1.45 -5.73
C ALA A 253 23.03 1.60 -7.01
N GLY A 254 22.50 2.27 -8.04
CA GLY A 254 23.16 2.50 -9.34
C GLY A 254 22.94 1.40 -10.38
N ALA A 255 22.20 0.33 -10.07
CA ALA A 255 21.94 -0.75 -11.01
C ALA A 255 21.09 -0.23 -12.19
N SER A 256 21.48 -0.59 -13.41
CA SER A 256 20.79 -0.15 -14.62
C SER A 256 19.53 -1.00 -14.86
N CYS A 257 18.41 -0.33 -15.14
CA CYS A 257 17.17 -0.97 -15.57
C CYS A 257 16.95 -0.83 -17.10
N ALA A 258 17.94 -0.30 -17.83
CA ALA A 258 17.86 -0.13 -19.28
C ALA A 258 17.67 -1.44 -20.07
N THR A 259 17.99 -2.57 -19.44
CA THR A 259 17.62 -3.93 -19.85
C THR A 259 16.91 -4.60 -18.68
N VAL A 260 16.11 -5.63 -18.95
CA VAL A 260 15.55 -6.49 -17.88
C VAL A 260 16.71 -7.04 -17.04
N ARG A 261 16.64 -6.86 -15.72
CA ARG A 261 17.77 -7.18 -14.83
C ARG A 261 17.91 -8.68 -14.64
N ASP A 262 16.79 -9.36 -14.47
CA ASP A 262 16.72 -10.80 -14.39
C ASP A 262 15.88 -11.35 -15.55
N PRO A 263 16.47 -11.53 -16.74
CA PRO A 263 15.77 -12.00 -17.93
C PRO A 263 15.44 -13.50 -17.88
N ASN A 264 15.95 -14.24 -16.88
CA ASN A 264 15.70 -15.68 -16.73
C ASN A 264 14.55 -15.97 -15.74
N SER A 265 14.06 -14.94 -15.06
CA SER A 265 12.84 -15.00 -14.25
C SER A 265 11.58 -15.20 -15.08
N ASP A 266 10.45 -15.48 -14.41
CA ASP A 266 9.13 -15.40 -15.03
C ASP A 266 8.76 -13.93 -15.28
N LEU A 267 8.88 -13.49 -16.54
CA LEU A 267 8.67 -12.10 -16.94
C LEU A 267 7.19 -11.69 -17.04
N THR A 268 6.24 -12.52 -16.61
CA THR A 268 4.80 -12.18 -16.65
C THR A 268 4.36 -11.23 -15.54
N ALA A 269 5.18 -10.98 -14.52
CA ALA A 269 4.93 -9.96 -13.49
C ALA A 269 6.24 -9.46 -12.87
N TRP A 270 6.26 -8.19 -12.47
CA TRP A 270 7.44 -7.59 -11.81
C TRP A 270 7.75 -8.22 -10.45
N THR A 271 6.76 -8.83 -9.80
CA THR A 271 6.91 -9.50 -8.50
C THR A 271 7.59 -10.86 -8.56
N ASN A 272 7.85 -11.37 -9.76
CA ASN A 272 8.41 -12.71 -9.97
C ASN A 272 9.95 -12.73 -9.91
N SER A 273 10.60 -11.60 -9.64
CA SER A 273 12.04 -11.53 -9.42
C SER A 273 12.42 -10.47 -8.39
N PHE A 274 13.38 -10.83 -7.53
CA PHE A 274 13.99 -9.90 -6.57
C PHE A 274 14.67 -8.72 -7.27
N GLU A 275 15.28 -8.94 -8.44
CA GLU A 275 15.98 -7.86 -9.13
C GLU A 275 15.05 -6.95 -9.95
N ASN A 276 14.06 -7.55 -10.62
CA ASN A 276 13.13 -6.79 -11.46
C ASN A 276 12.22 -5.90 -10.61
N ILE A 277 11.78 -6.36 -9.44
CA ILE A 277 10.92 -5.54 -8.57
C ILE A 277 11.60 -4.24 -8.11
N GLN A 278 12.92 -4.25 -7.93
CA GLN A 278 13.67 -3.04 -7.60
C GLN A 278 13.60 -2.00 -8.73
N CYS A 279 13.63 -2.43 -9.99
CA CYS A 279 13.46 -1.53 -11.14
C CYS A 279 12.05 -0.96 -11.21
N TYR A 280 11.04 -1.78 -10.94
CA TYR A 280 9.65 -1.35 -10.86
C TYR A 280 9.45 -0.29 -9.76
N ASP A 281 9.87 -0.57 -8.53
CA ASP A 281 9.74 0.40 -7.42
C ASP A 281 10.54 1.68 -7.69
N THR A 282 11.66 1.61 -8.42
CA THR A 282 12.44 2.79 -8.82
C THR A 282 11.63 3.78 -9.66
N LEU A 283 10.68 3.32 -10.49
CA LEU A 283 9.77 4.22 -11.23
C LEU A 283 8.99 5.12 -10.26
N LYS A 284 8.46 4.53 -9.20
CA LYS A 284 7.70 5.24 -8.16
C LYS A 284 8.61 6.12 -7.30
N VAL A 285 9.84 5.67 -6.99
CA VAL A 285 10.84 6.52 -6.34
C VAL A 285 11.11 7.78 -7.17
N HIS A 286 11.30 7.64 -8.48
CA HIS A 286 11.48 8.79 -9.37
C HIS A 286 10.26 9.72 -9.39
N ALA A 287 9.03 9.18 -9.35
CA ALA A 287 7.81 9.97 -9.23
C ALA A 287 7.83 10.84 -7.95
N ILE A 288 8.13 10.24 -6.79
CA ILE A 288 8.24 10.98 -5.52
C ILE A 288 9.33 12.05 -5.59
N LEU A 289 10.49 11.75 -6.17
CA LEU A 289 11.58 12.74 -6.33
C LEU A 289 11.18 13.92 -7.23
N ASN A 290 10.37 13.66 -8.27
CA ASN A 290 9.81 14.70 -9.14
C ASN A 290 8.73 15.54 -8.43
N GLU A 291 7.87 14.92 -7.64
CA GLU A 291 6.86 15.61 -6.83
C GLU A 291 7.50 16.50 -5.76
N ILE A 292 8.53 16.00 -5.06
CA ILE A 292 9.37 16.84 -4.17
C ILE A 292 10.01 17.98 -4.98
N ALA A 293 10.36 17.74 -6.25
CA ALA A 293 10.85 18.75 -7.18
C ALA A 293 9.77 19.76 -7.65
N GLY A 294 8.51 19.60 -7.26
CA GLY A 294 7.39 20.47 -7.68
C GLY A 294 7.02 20.24 -9.16
N LYS A 295 7.16 19.01 -9.61
CA LYS A 295 6.77 18.54 -10.94
C LYS A 295 5.71 17.44 -10.81
N ASN A 296 5.07 17.08 -11.91
CA ASN A 296 4.27 15.86 -11.95
C ASN A 296 5.16 14.61 -11.83
N HIS A 297 4.56 13.45 -11.60
CA HIS A 297 5.26 12.17 -11.43
C HIS A 297 6.28 11.85 -12.56
N LEU A 298 5.99 12.18 -13.83
CA LEU A 298 6.93 11.98 -14.95
C LEU A 298 8.04 13.05 -15.03
N GLY A 299 7.93 14.14 -14.27
CA GLY A 299 8.87 15.27 -14.35
C GLY A 299 8.73 16.11 -15.63
N THR A 300 7.65 15.91 -16.40
CA THR A 300 7.38 16.55 -17.70
C THR A 300 6.66 17.90 -17.57
N ALA A 301 5.95 18.13 -16.47
CA ALA A 301 5.23 19.37 -16.19
C ALA A 301 5.66 19.96 -14.84
N LYS A 302 5.74 21.29 -14.75
CA LYS A 302 5.85 21.98 -13.46
C LYS A 302 4.47 22.02 -12.80
N THR A 303 4.42 21.60 -11.54
CA THR A 303 3.21 21.58 -10.71
C THR A 303 3.51 22.35 -9.42
N LYS A 304 3.38 21.71 -8.25
CA LYS A 304 3.76 22.17 -6.93
C LYS A 304 4.13 20.96 -6.08
N THR A 305 4.90 21.16 -5.01
CA THR A 305 5.14 20.07 -4.06
C THR A 305 3.81 19.73 -3.35
N PRO A 306 3.34 18.48 -3.38
CA PRO A 306 2.04 18.11 -2.83
C PRO A 306 1.92 18.36 -1.33
N THR A 307 0.71 18.66 -0.86
CA THR A 307 0.36 18.75 0.56
C THR A 307 0.43 17.38 1.24
N ILE A 308 -0.06 16.34 0.55
CA ILE A 308 0.16 14.94 0.91
C ILE A 308 0.54 14.18 -0.36
N PHE A 309 1.57 13.36 -0.24
CA PHE A 309 2.05 12.51 -1.31
C PHE A 309 2.77 11.29 -0.77
N GLY A 310 2.99 10.29 -1.63
CA GLY A 310 3.52 9.05 -1.15
C GLY A 310 3.45 7.92 -2.13
N MET A 311 4.01 6.80 -1.72
CA MET A 311 4.00 5.57 -2.49
C MET A 311 3.98 4.33 -1.59
N ASN A 312 3.68 3.18 -2.19
CA ASN A 312 4.04 1.89 -1.63
C ASN A 312 5.35 1.34 -2.26
N PHE A 313 6.18 0.67 -1.46
CA PHE A 313 7.21 -0.25 -1.95
C PHE A 313 6.66 -1.66 -2.02
N GLN A 314 7.18 -2.47 -2.93
CA GLN A 314 6.84 -3.88 -3.12
C GLN A 314 8.04 -4.80 -2.90
N ALA A 315 9.26 -4.26 -3.07
CA ALA A 315 10.54 -4.90 -2.84
C ALA A 315 10.56 -5.82 -1.60
N VAL A 316 10.29 -5.28 -0.41
CA VAL A 316 10.31 -6.07 0.85
C VAL A 316 9.25 -7.18 0.84
N SER A 317 8.04 -6.92 0.34
CA SER A 317 7.01 -7.95 0.22
C SER A 317 7.44 -9.08 -0.71
N VAL A 318 8.12 -8.79 -1.82
CA VAL A 318 8.70 -9.80 -2.72
C VAL A 318 9.83 -10.54 -2.00
N GLY A 319 10.74 -9.79 -1.38
CA GLY A 319 11.83 -10.30 -0.55
C GLY A 319 11.39 -11.29 0.52
N GLN A 320 10.18 -11.16 1.05
CA GLN A 320 9.62 -12.06 2.05
C GLN A 320 8.89 -13.30 1.49
N LYS A 321 8.24 -13.19 0.33
CA LYS A 321 7.31 -14.25 -0.15
C LYS A 321 7.78 -15.01 -1.38
N LEU A 322 8.64 -14.41 -2.21
CA LEU A 322 9.01 -14.99 -3.49
C LEU A 322 9.85 -16.26 -3.29
N ILE A 323 9.50 -17.28 -4.08
CA ILE A 323 10.31 -18.48 -4.29
C ILE A 323 10.56 -18.55 -5.78
N GLU A 324 11.81 -18.42 -6.18
CA GLU A 324 12.22 -18.34 -7.58
C GLU A 324 13.49 -19.13 -7.79
N ASN A 325 13.52 -20.02 -8.79
CA ASN A 325 14.72 -20.78 -9.17
C ASN A 325 15.42 -21.50 -8.00
N GLY A 326 14.63 -21.96 -7.02
CA GLY A 326 15.13 -22.63 -5.80
C GLY A 326 15.64 -21.69 -4.71
N VAL A 327 15.64 -20.37 -4.94
CA VAL A 327 15.92 -19.34 -3.94
C VAL A 327 14.62 -18.99 -3.22
N LYS A 328 14.61 -19.13 -1.91
CA LYS A 328 13.48 -18.78 -1.04
C LYS A 328 13.80 -17.46 -0.32
N GLY A 329 12.92 -16.47 -0.47
CA GLY A 329 12.94 -15.25 0.32
C GLY A 329 12.59 -15.47 1.80
N GLY A 330 12.40 -14.39 2.53
CA GLY A 330 11.96 -14.42 3.93
C GLY A 330 13.11 -14.58 4.92
N TYR A 331 12.83 -15.30 6.01
CA TYR A 331 13.67 -15.36 7.20
C TYR A 331 14.43 -16.68 7.32
N LEU A 332 15.57 -16.62 8.01
CA LEU A 332 16.38 -17.79 8.34
C LEU A 332 15.94 -18.47 9.64
N ASP A 333 15.27 -17.73 10.53
CA ASP A 333 14.86 -18.20 11.85
C ASP A 333 13.66 -17.40 12.38
N ALA A 334 13.09 -17.86 13.51
CA ALA A 334 11.97 -17.20 14.18
C ALA A 334 12.33 -15.87 14.89
N ALA A 335 13.61 -15.48 14.93
CA ALA A 335 14.03 -14.16 15.41
C ALA A 335 13.95 -13.09 14.31
N GLY A 336 13.56 -13.48 13.09
CA GLY A 336 13.44 -12.58 11.96
C GLY A 336 14.79 -12.20 11.35
N THR A 337 15.81 -13.06 11.46
CA THR A 337 17.07 -12.87 10.71
C THR A 337 16.76 -12.93 9.21
N PRO A 338 16.97 -11.85 8.43
CA PRO A 338 16.63 -11.86 7.01
C PRO A 338 17.53 -12.80 6.22
N GLY A 339 16.95 -13.55 5.29
CA GLY A 339 17.70 -14.24 4.24
C GLY A 339 18.33 -13.24 3.26
N PRO A 340 19.27 -13.68 2.40
CA PRO A 340 20.00 -12.79 1.49
C PRO A 340 19.11 -11.93 0.60
N SER A 341 18.02 -12.48 0.06
CA SER A 341 17.08 -11.73 -0.79
C SER A 341 16.35 -10.65 0.01
N LEU A 342 15.75 -10.99 1.16
CA LEU A 342 15.07 -10.03 2.03
C LEU A 342 16.03 -8.92 2.51
N PHE A 343 17.25 -9.30 2.88
CA PHE A 343 18.29 -8.35 3.25
C PHE A 343 18.56 -7.34 2.12
N GLY A 344 18.74 -7.81 0.88
CA GLY A 344 18.94 -6.96 -0.30
C GLY A 344 17.77 -6.02 -0.56
N GLU A 345 16.53 -6.50 -0.45
CA GLU A 345 15.33 -5.67 -0.64
C GLU A 345 15.19 -4.58 0.43
N ILE A 346 15.51 -4.88 1.70
CA ILE A 346 15.53 -3.87 2.77
C ILE A 346 16.58 -2.80 2.49
N GLN A 347 17.78 -3.19 2.02
CA GLN A 347 18.82 -2.22 1.66
C GLN A 347 18.40 -1.33 0.49
N PHE A 348 17.74 -1.89 -0.53
CA PHE A 348 17.21 -1.11 -1.66
C PHE A 348 16.17 -0.08 -1.19
N VAL A 349 15.22 -0.48 -0.34
CA VAL A 349 14.21 0.44 0.21
C VAL A 349 14.85 1.53 1.07
N ASP A 350 15.81 1.18 1.92
CA ASP A 350 16.51 2.16 2.75
C ASP A 350 17.24 3.22 1.91
N GLN A 351 17.94 2.80 0.84
CA GLN A 351 18.62 3.72 -0.07
C GLN A 351 17.64 4.64 -0.81
N SER A 352 16.50 4.09 -1.23
CA SER A 352 15.40 4.86 -1.87
C SER A 352 14.87 5.95 -0.94
N ILE A 353 14.63 5.62 0.33
CA ILE A 353 14.21 6.58 1.36
C ILE A 353 15.31 7.61 1.63
N GLY A 354 16.58 7.19 1.58
CA GLY A 354 17.73 8.08 1.60
C GLY A 354 17.69 9.14 0.49
N GLU A 355 17.32 8.78 -0.74
CA GLU A 355 17.17 9.74 -1.84
C GLU A 355 16.04 10.74 -1.60
N MET A 356 14.87 10.26 -1.15
CA MET A 356 13.72 11.11 -0.85
C MET A 356 14.02 12.11 0.27
N THR A 357 14.65 11.64 1.35
CA THR A 357 15.03 12.49 2.49
C THR A 357 16.07 13.54 2.12
N ARG A 358 17.09 13.18 1.32
CA ARG A 358 18.05 14.14 0.74
C ARG A 358 17.34 15.16 -0.16
N LYS A 359 16.42 14.72 -1.02
CA LYS A 359 15.67 15.62 -1.90
C LYS A 359 14.82 16.62 -1.13
N ILE A 360 14.16 16.20 -0.04
CA ILE A 360 13.43 17.08 0.88
C ILE A 360 14.36 18.14 1.50
N HIS A 361 15.53 17.70 1.96
CA HIS A 361 16.55 18.59 2.51
C HIS A 361 17.04 19.62 1.48
N ASP A 362 17.42 19.18 0.28
CA ASP A 362 17.94 20.03 -0.79
C ASP A 362 16.92 21.04 -1.31
N ARG A 363 15.63 20.73 -1.15
CA ARG A 363 14.51 21.64 -1.47
C ARG A 363 14.17 22.62 -0.34
N GLY A 364 14.88 22.56 0.79
CA GLY A 364 14.63 23.41 1.96
C GLY A 364 13.32 23.09 2.67
N LEU A 365 12.78 21.87 2.50
CA LEU A 365 11.47 21.47 3.03
C LEU A 365 11.57 20.74 4.38
N ARG A 366 12.79 20.56 4.91
CA ARG A 366 13.07 19.76 6.11
C ARG A 366 12.20 20.15 7.32
N GLU A 367 12.03 21.45 7.56
CA GLU A 367 11.29 21.95 8.74
C GLU A 367 9.77 22.03 8.51
N SER A 368 9.29 21.75 7.29
CA SER A 368 7.87 21.83 6.91
C SER A 368 7.32 20.50 6.36
N ALA A 369 8.14 19.45 6.32
CA ALA A 369 7.77 18.12 5.83
C ALA A 369 7.66 17.12 6.98
N LEU A 370 6.51 16.45 7.07
CA LEU A 370 6.33 15.27 7.90
C LEU A 370 6.57 14.01 7.06
N ILE A 371 7.45 13.13 7.50
CA ILE A 371 7.67 11.83 6.85
C ILE A 371 7.03 10.76 7.73
N ILE A 372 6.09 9.99 7.16
CA ILE A 372 5.42 8.88 7.79
C ILE A 372 5.85 7.61 7.07
N ILE A 373 6.45 6.67 7.79
CA ILE A 373 6.84 5.36 7.26
C ILE A 373 6.03 4.31 8.00
N THR A 374 5.36 3.46 7.23
CA THR A 374 4.46 2.43 7.74
C THR A 374 4.45 1.23 6.80
N ALA A 375 3.63 0.23 7.10
CA ALA A 375 3.37 -0.90 6.24
C ALA A 375 1.88 -1.21 6.29
N LYS A 376 1.24 -1.34 5.12
CA LYS A 376 -0.18 -1.73 5.05
C LYS A 376 -0.42 -3.17 5.53
N HIS A 377 0.60 -4.02 5.56
CA HIS A 377 0.55 -5.36 6.16
C HIS A 377 1.96 -5.91 6.40
N GLY A 378 2.06 -6.95 7.25
CA GLY A 378 3.17 -7.91 7.22
C GLY A 378 3.06 -8.85 6.00
N GLN A 379 3.87 -9.91 5.91
CA GLN A 379 3.78 -10.85 4.79
C GLN A 379 3.94 -12.30 5.25
N SER A 380 4.96 -13.02 4.78
CA SER A 380 5.29 -14.37 5.20
C SER A 380 5.50 -14.44 6.72
N PRO A 381 5.15 -15.57 7.37
CA PRO A 381 5.39 -15.72 8.80
C PRO A 381 6.88 -15.54 9.12
N VAL A 382 7.16 -14.82 10.21
CA VAL A 382 8.53 -14.58 10.69
C VAL A 382 9.21 -15.89 11.04
N ASP A 383 8.50 -16.80 11.73
CA ASP A 383 8.95 -18.17 11.91
C ASP A 383 8.76 -18.97 10.61
N PRO A 384 9.83 -19.38 9.92
CA PRO A 384 9.71 -20.13 8.67
C PRO A 384 9.04 -21.49 8.86
N HIS A 385 9.03 -22.05 10.07
CA HIS A 385 8.36 -23.30 10.39
C HIS A 385 6.83 -23.15 10.56
N ALA A 386 6.34 -21.91 10.71
CA ALA A 386 4.92 -21.60 10.75
C ALA A 386 4.32 -21.37 9.35
N TYR A 387 5.13 -21.49 8.29
CA TYR A 387 4.64 -21.38 6.91
C TYR A 387 3.78 -22.58 6.55
N ASP A 388 2.51 -22.33 6.28
CA ASP A 388 1.57 -23.30 5.72
C ASP A 388 1.09 -22.80 4.35
N ALA A 389 1.39 -23.57 3.31
CA ALA A 389 1.05 -23.19 1.94
C ALA A 389 -0.40 -23.57 1.64
N VAL A 390 -1.25 -22.56 1.46
CA VAL A 390 -2.60 -22.76 0.94
C VAL A 390 -2.55 -22.70 -0.59
N PRO A 391 -3.14 -23.67 -1.32
CA PRO A 391 -3.25 -23.58 -2.77
C PRO A 391 -3.92 -22.26 -3.20
N GLY A 392 -3.38 -21.59 -4.21
CA GLY A 392 -3.95 -20.36 -4.79
C GLY A 392 -4.98 -20.63 -5.90
N LYS A 393 -5.60 -19.56 -6.43
CA LYS A 393 -6.65 -19.59 -7.48
C LYS A 393 -6.25 -20.44 -8.69
N THR A 394 -4.99 -20.38 -9.11
CA THR A 394 -4.46 -21.12 -10.28
C THR A 394 -4.23 -22.61 -10.04
N ASN A 395 -4.31 -23.08 -8.79
CA ASN A 395 -4.12 -24.47 -8.38
C ASN A 395 -5.35 -25.02 -7.66
N ASN A 396 -6.56 -24.66 -8.11
CA ASN A 396 -7.85 -25.04 -7.52
C ASN A 396 -8.02 -24.62 -6.04
N GLY A 397 -7.31 -23.57 -5.63
CA GLY A 397 -7.42 -22.97 -4.30
C GLY A 397 -8.54 -21.94 -4.17
N LEU A 398 -8.80 -21.53 -2.93
CA LEU A 398 -9.74 -20.45 -2.61
C LEU A 398 -9.01 -19.10 -2.64
N SER A 399 -9.71 -18.02 -2.98
CA SER A 399 -9.16 -16.68 -2.77
C SER A 399 -8.90 -16.45 -1.27
N PRO A 400 -7.92 -15.62 -0.87
CA PRO A 400 -7.69 -15.30 0.54
C PRO A 400 -8.97 -14.82 1.24
N ALA A 401 -9.76 -13.97 0.58
CA ALA A 401 -11.05 -13.52 1.09
C ALA A 401 -12.02 -14.70 1.37
N THR A 402 -12.09 -15.68 0.47
CA THR A 402 -12.94 -16.87 0.61
C THR A 402 -12.41 -17.81 1.69
N LEU A 403 -11.09 -18.03 1.74
CA LEU A 403 -10.44 -18.83 2.78
C LEU A 403 -10.75 -18.27 4.16
N ILE A 404 -10.53 -16.96 4.34
CA ILE A 404 -10.78 -16.27 5.61
C ILE A 404 -12.27 -16.32 5.95
N SER A 405 -13.17 -16.07 4.99
CA SER A 405 -14.61 -16.19 5.21
C SER A 405 -15.04 -17.60 5.65
N ASN A 406 -14.44 -18.64 5.06
CA ASN A 406 -14.74 -20.03 5.39
C ASN A 406 -14.16 -20.43 6.76
N GLN A 407 -12.94 -19.97 7.08
CA GLN A 407 -12.26 -20.27 8.34
C GLN A 407 -12.71 -19.40 9.52
N LEU A 408 -13.32 -18.23 9.28
CA LEU A 408 -13.87 -17.36 10.32
C LEU A 408 -14.91 -18.07 11.20
N HIS A 409 -15.68 -19.02 10.64
CA HIS A 409 -16.61 -19.85 11.41
C HIS A 409 -15.91 -20.80 12.38
N ALA A 410 -14.64 -21.15 12.15
CA ALA A 410 -13.85 -22.01 13.03
C ALA A 410 -12.97 -21.21 14.02
N ALA A 411 -12.70 -19.92 13.73
CA ALA A 411 -11.82 -19.06 14.51
C ALA A 411 -12.55 -18.07 15.44
N MET A 412 -13.88 -17.99 15.36
CA MET A 412 -14.70 -17.23 16.32
C MET A 412 -15.39 -18.21 17.28
N PRO A 413 -14.97 -18.29 18.55
CA PRO A 413 -15.70 -19.04 19.58
C PRO A 413 -17.07 -18.44 19.89
#